data_AF-A0A3N7F782-F1
#
_entry.id   AF-A0A3N7F782-F1
#
_cell.length_a   1.000
_cell.length_b   1.000
_cell.length_c   1.000
_cell.angle_alpha   90.00
_cell.angle_beta   90.00
_cell.angle_gamma   90.00
#
_symmetry.space_group_name_H-M   'P 1'
#
loop_
_entity.id
_entity.type
_entity.pdbx_description
1 polymer ?
#
loop_
_entity_poly.entity_id
_entity_poly.type
_entity_poly.pdbx_seq_one_letter_code
_entity_poly.pdbx_strand_id
1 'polypeptide(L)'
;MLTVTLVATFAAAAMWQQWRAVEVETAERARVQSTWILVGALDWSRLILREDGRSGGADHLAEPWAVPLQEARLSTFLAAENNVSQVDDASTDTTEAFLSGQITDMQSRLNITNLAEGGQVQAVALRQFTRLFERLGLPPQQLTRLVDGLRRAQAGAGSDGNTAPLLPPTVSQLGWLGLSPATVATLAPHVTLLPVRTPVNVNTADIDVLMAAIDGLDSATAQKMVQVREARHFRTLSEVRDLVGASIDVNEGAHAVASSYFEVRGRLRLGDAMADERSLVRKQGIDVTTLWRERGAFDRENAPAMAPLPR
;
A
#
# COMPACT_ATOMS: atom_id res chain seq x y z
N MET A 1 22.87 7.93 60.50
CA MET A 1 22.78 6.85 59.49
C MET A 1 21.44 6.88 58.75
N LEU A 2 20.29 6.91 59.43
CA LEU A 2 18.95 6.93 58.77
C LEU A 2 18.68 8.14 57.86
N THR A 3 19.17 9.33 58.21
CA THR A 3 19.00 10.54 57.40
C THR A 3 19.78 10.46 56.08
N VAL A 4 20.99 9.92 56.11
CA VAL A 4 21.85 9.73 54.93
C VAL A 4 21.24 8.73 53.96
N THR A 5 20.71 7.61 54.48
CA THR A 5 20.02 6.62 53.64
C THR A 5 18.74 7.17 53.02
N LEU A 6 17.98 8.00 53.75
CA LEU A 6 16.77 8.64 53.22
C LEU A 6 17.11 9.61 52.08
N VAL A 7 18.10 10.48 52.28
CA VAL A 7 18.55 11.46 51.28
C VAL A 7 19.11 10.74 50.04
N ALA A 8 19.90 9.69 50.20
CA ALA A 8 20.44 8.91 49.09
C ALA A 8 19.32 8.25 48.25
N THR A 9 18.32 7.66 48.89
CA THR A 9 17.17 7.05 48.20
C THR A 9 16.34 8.09 47.45
N PHE A 10 16.09 9.26 48.05
CA PHE A 10 15.39 10.35 47.35
C PHE A 10 16.18 10.90 46.16
N ALA A 11 17.50 11.08 46.31
CA ALA A 11 18.36 11.52 45.20
C ALA A 11 18.39 10.50 44.05
N ALA A 12 18.50 9.20 44.36
CA ALA A 12 18.46 8.14 43.36
C ALA A 12 17.09 8.08 42.65
N ALA A 13 15.99 8.21 43.39
CA ALA A 13 14.64 8.24 42.82
C ALA A 13 14.42 9.48 41.92
N ALA A 14 14.89 10.66 42.35
CA ALA A 14 14.81 11.89 41.57
C ALA A 14 15.64 11.80 40.28
N MET A 15 16.86 11.26 40.36
CA MET A 15 17.72 11.06 39.19
C MET A 15 17.09 10.07 38.20
N TRP A 16 16.46 9.00 38.67
CA TRP A 16 15.75 8.06 37.81
C TRP A 16 14.51 8.67 37.15
N GLN A 17 13.74 9.48 37.88
CA GLN A 17 12.61 10.23 37.31
C GLN A 17 13.07 11.25 36.27
N GLN A 18 14.17 11.96 36.53
CA GLN A 18 14.76 12.89 35.57
C GLN A 18 15.24 12.17 34.31
N TRP A 19 15.95 11.05 34.45
CA TRP A 19 16.37 10.24 33.31
C TRP A 19 15.19 9.76 32.48
N ARG A 20 14.12 9.25 33.11
CA ARG A 20 12.90 8.85 32.41
C ARG A 20 12.22 10.02 31.69
N ALA A 21 12.17 11.19 32.31
CA ALA A 21 11.57 12.37 31.70
C ALA A 21 12.33 12.81 30.43
N VAL A 22 13.67 12.77 30.48
CA VAL A 22 14.52 13.05 29.30
C VAL A 22 14.30 12.01 28.21
N GLU A 23 14.22 10.73 28.56
CA GLU A 23 13.99 9.65 27.59
C GLU A 23 12.63 9.78 26.87
N VAL A 24 11.58 10.13 27.61
CA VAL A 24 10.25 10.37 27.01
C VAL A 24 10.27 11.59 26.10
N GLU A 25 10.92 12.67 26.53
CA GLU A 25 10.98 13.92 25.78
C GLU A 25 11.77 13.79 24.48
N THR A 26 12.90 13.08 24.52
CA THR A 26 13.71 12.74 23.35
C THR A 26 12.93 11.84 22.37
N ALA A 27 12.21 10.83 22.86
CA ALA A 27 11.35 9.98 22.03
C ALA A 27 10.20 10.76 21.36
N GLU A 28 9.55 11.68 22.09
CA GLU A 28 8.50 12.53 21.52
C GLU A 28 9.03 13.50 20.46
N ARG A 29 10.19 14.13 20.70
CA ARG A 29 10.84 14.97 19.69
C ARG A 29 11.19 14.17 18.43
N ALA A 30 11.79 12.99 18.58
CA ALA A 30 12.13 12.12 17.46
C ALA A 30 10.88 11.71 16.65
N ARG A 31 9.77 11.42 17.34
CA ARG A 31 8.48 11.10 16.70
C ARG A 31 7.90 12.28 15.91
N VAL A 32 7.95 13.50 16.45
CA VAL A 32 7.48 14.71 15.76
C VAL A 32 8.35 15.00 14.55
N GLN A 33 9.68 14.94 14.67
CA GLN A 33 10.62 15.13 13.57
C GLN A 33 10.40 14.11 12.45
N SER A 34 10.24 12.84 12.81
CA SER A 34 9.95 11.76 11.85
C SER A 34 8.69 12.01 11.06
N THR A 35 7.69 12.64 11.69
CA THR A 35 6.42 12.97 11.04
C THR A 35 6.61 14.00 9.93
N TRP A 36 7.38 15.06 10.17
CA TRP A 36 7.62 16.09 9.15
C TRP A 36 8.39 15.54 7.95
N ILE A 37 9.38 14.69 8.19
CA ILE A 37 10.16 14.06 7.11
C ILE A 37 9.29 13.13 6.26
N LEU A 38 8.47 12.28 6.89
CA LEU A 38 7.57 11.37 6.16
C LEU A 38 6.45 12.12 5.41
N VAL A 39 5.98 13.25 5.94
CA VAL A 39 5.06 14.15 5.21
C VAL A 39 5.74 14.67 3.94
N GLY A 40 6.97 15.16 4.04
CA GLY A 40 7.75 15.62 2.88
C GLY A 40 7.98 14.51 1.86
N ALA A 41 8.28 13.28 2.32
CA ALA A 41 8.42 12.11 1.44
C ALA A 41 7.12 11.78 0.69
N LEU A 42 5.95 11.90 1.35
CA LEU A 42 4.66 11.76 0.69
C LEU A 42 4.43 12.85 -0.35
N ASP A 43 4.75 14.11 -0.05
CA ASP A 43 4.56 15.22 -0.98
C ASP A 43 5.46 15.08 -2.22
N TRP A 44 6.69 14.61 -2.03
CA TRP A 44 7.58 14.19 -3.11
C TRP A 44 6.99 13.06 -3.97
N SER A 45 6.44 12.02 -3.33
CA SER A 45 5.77 10.92 -4.04
C SER A 45 4.59 11.42 -4.87
N ARG A 46 3.81 12.37 -4.32
CA ARG A 46 2.69 13.01 -5.02
C ARG A 46 3.17 13.87 -6.19
N LEU A 47 4.32 14.52 -6.07
CA LEU A 47 4.93 15.28 -7.16
C LEU A 47 5.35 14.37 -8.32
N ILE A 48 5.96 13.21 -8.04
CA ILE A 48 6.31 12.21 -9.05
C ILE A 48 5.04 11.75 -9.80
N LEU A 49 3.99 11.38 -9.06
CA LEU A 49 2.70 10.98 -9.64
C LEU A 49 2.02 12.11 -10.43
N ARG A 50 2.22 13.37 -10.00
CA ARG A 50 1.68 14.54 -10.71
C ARG A 50 2.38 14.76 -12.04
N GLU A 51 3.70 14.62 -12.07
CA GLU A 51 4.49 14.75 -13.30
C GLU A 51 4.17 13.64 -14.30
N ASP A 52 4.01 12.42 -13.79
CA ASP A 52 3.50 11.28 -14.56
C ASP A 52 2.12 11.57 -15.15
N GLY A 53 1.17 12.02 -14.32
CA GLY A 53 -0.17 12.41 -14.77
C GLY A 53 -0.21 13.59 -15.74
N ARG A 54 0.84 14.43 -15.78
CA ARG A 54 1.02 15.51 -16.76
C ARG A 54 1.41 14.99 -18.13
N SER A 55 2.22 13.93 -18.18
CA SER A 55 2.55 13.22 -19.42
C SER A 55 1.33 12.46 -19.96
N GLY A 56 0.53 11.89 -19.04
CA GLY A 56 -0.68 11.13 -19.34
C GLY A 56 -0.39 9.80 -20.03
N GLY A 57 -1.44 9.04 -20.35
CA GLY A 57 -1.32 7.76 -21.04
C GLY A 57 -1.53 6.56 -20.11
N ALA A 58 -0.77 5.49 -20.37
CA ALA A 58 -0.87 4.22 -19.66
C ALA A 58 0.12 4.19 -18.49
N ASP A 59 -0.30 3.65 -17.34
CA ASP A 59 0.53 3.47 -16.16
C ASP A 59 1.22 2.10 -16.19
N HIS A 60 2.53 2.03 -15.99
CA HIS A 60 3.32 0.80 -16.11
C HIS A 60 4.58 0.77 -15.21
N LEU A 61 5.13 -0.44 -15.00
CA LEU A 61 6.23 -0.69 -14.05
C LEU A 61 7.62 -0.14 -14.46
N ALA A 62 7.72 0.53 -15.61
CA ALA A 62 8.96 1.17 -16.06
C ALA A 62 8.94 2.69 -15.89
N GLU A 63 7.87 3.23 -15.30
CA GLU A 63 7.76 4.65 -14.97
C GLU A 63 8.56 4.99 -13.70
N PRO A 64 9.00 6.25 -13.54
CA PRO A 64 9.81 6.66 -12.39
C PRO A 64 9.16 6.36 -11.03
N TRP A 65 7.83 6.43 -10.93
CA TRP A 65 7.13 6.14 -9.67
C TRP A 65 7.24 4.67 -9.25
N ALA A 66 7.40 3.73 -10.21
CA ALA A 66 7.44 2.29 -9.93
C ALA A 66 8.80 1.82 -9.40
N VAL A 67 9.84 2.66 -9.51
CA VAL A 67 11.18 2.35 -9.02
C VAL A 67 11.24 2.60 -7.51
N PRO A 68 11.49 1.57 -6.67
CA PRO A 68 11.55 1.76 -5.23
C PRO A 68 12.77 2.60 -4.84
N LEU A 69 12.57 3.53 -3.92
CA LEU A 69 13.64 4.25 -3.26
C LEU A 69 14.29 3.30 -2.25
N GLN A 70 15.47 2.80 -2.60
CA GLN A 70 16.32 2.06 -1.68
C GLN A 70 16.75 2.94 -0.52
N GLU A 71 17.10 2.32 0.62
CA GLU A 71 17.51 3.05 1.81
C GLU A 71 18.70 3.99 1.49
N ALA A 72 18.43 5.29 1.60
CA ALA A 72 19.39 6.34 1.28
C ALA A 72 19.46 7.36 2.42
N ARG A 73 20.63 7.97 2.61
CA ARG A 73 20.80 9.06 3.58
C ARG A 73 19.92 10.24 3.19
N LEU A 74 19.17 10.78 4.15
CA LEU A 74 18.28 11.93 3.93
C LEU A 74 19.04 13.16 3.43
N SER A 75 20.27 13.37 3.90
CA SER A 75 21.13 14.47 3.45
C SER A 75 21.45 14.40 1.96
N THR A 76 21.65 13.20 1.40
CA THR A 76 21.86 13.00 -0.04
C THR A 76 20.63 13.41 -0.84
N PHE A 77 19.44 13.11 -0.32
CA PHE A 77 18.17 13.46 -0.96
C PHE A 77 17.94 14.98 -0.98
N LEU A 78 18.14 15.65 0.17
CA LEU A 78 17.94 17.10 0.31
C LEU A 78 19.00 17.93 -0.46
N ALA A 79 20.21 17.41 -0.60
CA ALA A 79 21.28 18.07 -1.37
C ALA A 79 20.97 18.08 -2.88
N ALA A 80 20.30 17.05 -3.39
CA ALA A 80 19.91 16.96 -4.79
C ALA A 80 18.80 17.95 -5.17
N GLU A 81 17.91 18.29 -4.24
CA GLU A 81 16.78 19.21 -4.47
C GLU A 81 17.23 20.68 -4.57
N ASN A 82 18.25 21.07 -3.80
CA ASN A 82 18.55 22.49 -3.62
C ASN A 82 19.74 23.01 -4.44
N ASN A 83 20.63 22.16 -4.96
CA ASN A 83 21.91 22.61 -5.55
C ASN A 83 22.70 23.58 -4.63
N VAL A 84 22.34 23.66 -3.34
CA VAL A 84 22.95 24.48 -2.31
C VAL A 84 23.80 23.56 -1.47
N SER A 85 25.11 23.73 -1.59
CA SER A 85 26.06 23.18 -0.64
C SER A 85 25.82 23.86 0.71
N GLN A 86 25.47 23.07 1.72
CA GLN A 86 25.45 23.42 3.15
C GLN A 86 24.43 24.49 3.54
N VAL A 87 23.30 24.04 4.09
CA VAL A 87 22.56 24.82 5.09
C VAL A 87 23.23 24.53 6.43
N ASP A 88 24.04 25.47 6.90
CA ASP A 88 24.73 25.45 8.22
C ASP A 88 23.76 25.58 9.41
N ASP A 89 22.45 25.39 9.20
CA ASP A 89 21.44 25.39 10.27
C ASP A 89 21.26 23.96 10.83
N ALA A 90 22.38 23.35 11.21
CA ALA A 90 22.45 22.03 11.84
C ALA A 90 22.08 22.10 13.32
N SER A 91 20.89 22.65 13.64
CA SER A 91 20.24 22.39 14.92
C SER A 91 19.61 20.98 14.98
N THR A 92 19.63 20.24 13.86
CA THR A 92 19.07 18.90 13.73
C THR A 92 20.14 17.93 13.23
N ASP A 93 20.60 17.02 14.08
CA ASP A 93 21.52 15.94 13.71
C ASP A 93 20.80 14.91 12.83
N THR A 94 20.65 15.23 11.55
CA THR A 94 20.07 14.35 10.52
C THR A 94 21.12 13.44 9.87
N THR A 95 22.34 13.42 10.43
CA THR A 95 23.50 12.69 9.91
C THR A 95 23.25 11.17 9.85
N GLU A 96 22.38 10.68 10.73
CA GLU A 96 21.94 9.27 10.82
C GLU A 96 20.48 9.04 10.41
N ALA A 97 19.91 9.91 9.57
CA ALA A 97 18.58 9.74 9.00
C ALA A 97 18.63 9.03 7.64
N PHE A 98 17.87 7.94 7.50
CA PHE A 98 17.78 7.14 6.29
C PHE A 98 16.33 6.98 5.86
N LEU A 99 16.05 7.21 4.58
CA LEU A 99 14.72 7.14 3.99
C LEU A 99 14.69 6.04 2.92
N SER A 100 13.64 5.24 2.93
CA SER A 100 13.30 4.31 1.86
C SER A 100 11.80 4.39 1.57
N GLY A 101 11.38 3.97 0.39
CA GLY A 101 9.97 3.98 0.04
C GLY A 101 9.64 3.33 -1.28
N GLN A 102 8.35 3.16 -1.52
CA GLN A 102 7.82 2.57 -2.73
C GLN A 102 6.44 3.13 -3.04
N ILE A 103 6.15 3.33 -4.31
CA ILE A 103 4.80 3.59 -4.81
C ILE A 103 4.32 2.33 -5.51
N THR A 104 3.12 1.86 -5.16
CA THR A 104 2.51 0.66 -5.74
C THR A 104 1.16 1.03 -6.35
N ASP A 105 0.93 0.59 -7.59
CA ASP A 105 -0.38 0.72 -8.24
C ASP A 105 -1.40 -0.18 -7.53
N MET A 106 -2.46 0.40 -6.96
CA MET A 106 -3.51 -0.37 -6.29
C MET A 106 -4.51 -1.00 -7.26
N GLN A 107 -4.59 -0.53 -8.50
CA GLN A 107 -5.36 -1.15 -9.57
C GLN A 107 -4.61 -2.29 -10.26
N SER A 108 -3.39 -2.61 -9.84
CA SER A 108 -2.74 -3.89 -10.18
C SER A 108 -3.45 -5.11 -9.54
N ARG A 109 -4.41 -4.88 -8.65
CA ARG A 109 -5.09 -5.91 -7.83
C ARG A 109 -6.59 -5.92 -8.11
N LEU A 110 -7.24 -7.05 -7.80
CA LEU A 110 -8.70 -7.13 -7.85
C LEU A 110 -9.33 -6.31 -6.72
N ASN A 111 -10.20 -5.37 -7.08
CA ASN A 111 -10.87 -4.51 -6.12
C ASN A 111 -12.11 -5.18 -5.52
N ILE A 112 -12.11 -5.42 -4.21
CA ILE A 112 -13.22 -6.05 -3.49
C ILE A 112 -14.51 -5.23 -3.60
N THR A 113 -14.40 -3.90 -3.70
CA THR A 113 -15.55 -3.02 -3.93
C THR A 113 -16.26 -3.33 -5.25
N ASN A 114 -15.62 -4.01 -6.20
CA ASN A 114 -16.27 -4.45 -7.44
C ASN A 114 -17.30 -5.57 -7.21
N LEU A 115 -17.22 -6.34 -6.11
CA LEU A 115 -18.11 -7.48 -5.85
C LEU A 115 -19.57 -7.08 -5.63
N ALA A 116 -19.82 -5.88 -5.10
CA ALA A 116 -21.16 -5.39 -4.81
C ALA A 116 -21.29 -3.88 -4.98
N GLU A 117 -22.43 -3.43 -5.48
CA GLU A 117 -22.78 -2.02 -5.64
C GLU A 117 -24.22 -1.81 -5.17
N GLY A 118 -24.43 -0.87 -4.22
CA GLY A 118 -25.76 -0.63 -3.65
C GLY A 118 -26.40 -1.88 -3.03
N GLY A 119 -25.60 -2.82 -2.51
CA GLY A 119 -26.10 -4.09 -1.99
C GLY A 119 -26.52 -5.12 -3.06
N GLN A 120 -26.15 -4.91 -4.32
CA GLN A 120 -26.36 -5.87 -5.42
C GLN A 120 -25.04 -6.47 -5.89
N VAL A 121 -24.98 -7.79 -5.98
CA VAL A 121 -23.78 -8.53 -6.37
C VAL A 121 -23.51 -8.35 -7.86
N GLN A 122 -22.26 -8.04 -8.21
CA GLN A 122 -21.84 -7.83 -9.59
C GLN A 122 -21.31 -9.13 -10.19
N ALA A 123 -22.00 -9.65 -11.21
CA ALA A 123 -21.70 -10.97 -11.78
C ALA A 123 -20.29 -11.08 -12.39
N VAL A 124 -19.78 -10.01 -13.01
CA VAL A 124 -18.43 -9.99 -13.60
C VAL A 124 -17.37 -10.14 -12.51
N ALA A 125 -17.44 -9.30 -11.46
CA ALA A 125 -16.51 -9.35 -10.34
C ALA A 125 -16.60 -10.68 -9.59
N LEU A 126 -17.81 -11.22 -9.41
CA LEU A 126 -17.98 -12.54 -8.78
C LEU A 126 -17.21 -13.63 -9.54
N ARG A 127 -17.31 -13.67 -10.88
CA ARG A 127 -16.54 -14.62 -11.70
C ARG A 127 -15.03 -14.43 -11.57
N GLN A 128 -14.57 -13.18 -11.54
CA GLN A 128 -13.14 -12.86 -11.36
C GLN A 128 -12.62 -13.35 -10.01
N PHE A 129 -13.35 -13.09 -8.93
CA PHE A 129 -12.97 -13.55 -7.59
C PHE A 129 -13.10 -15.07 -7.43
N THR A 130 -14.06 -15.73 -8.09
CA THR A 130 -14.13 -17.19 -8.12
C THR A 130 -12.85 -17.78 -8.71
N ARG A 131 -12.39 -17.29 -9.87
CA ARG A 131 -11.13 -17.72 -10.49
C ARG A 131 -9.92 -17.44 -9.59
N LEU A 132 -9.87 -16.27 -8.94
CA LEU A 132 -8.79 -15.97 -7.99
C LEU A 132 -8.77 -16.97 -6.83
N PHE A 133 -9.92 -17.26 -6.22
CA PHE A 133 -10.00 -18.20 -5.10
C PHE A 133 -9.59 -19.61 -5.52
N GLU A 134 -10.07 -20.09 -6.67
CA GLU A 134 -9.66 -21.39 -7.22
C GLU A 134 -8.15 -21.45 -7.45
N ARG A 135 -7.58 -20.39 -8.02
CA ARG A 135 -6.15 -20.31 -8.32
C ARG A 135 -5.26 -20.27 -7.08
N LEU A 136 -5.72 -19.58 -6.03
CA LEU A 136 -5.02 -19.51 -4.75
C LEU A 136 -5.32 -20.72 -3.84
N GLY A 137 -6.13 -21.68 -4.27
CA GLY A 137 -6.52 -22.85 -3.47
C GLY A 137 -7.36 -22.49 -2.25
N LEU A 138 -8.09 -21.37 -2.30
CA LEU A 138 -8.88 -20.86 -1.20
C LEU A 138 -10.28 -21.50 -1.16
N PRO A 139 -10.85 -21.76 0.03
CA PRO A 139 -12.18 -22.38 0.14
C PRO A 139 -13.28 -21.51 -0.50
N PRO A 140 -14.09 -22.04 -1.43
CA PRO A 140 -15.17 -21.29 -2.08
C PRO A 140 -16.20 -20.71 -1.08
N GLN A 141 -16.41 -21.38 0.06
CA GLN A 141 -17.30 -20.91 1.11
C GLN A 141 -16.84 -19.57 1.71
N GLN A 142 -15.55 -19.27 1.69
CA GLN A 142 -15.05 -17.96 2.15
C GLN A 142 -15.37 -16.84 1.15
N LEU A 143 -15.42 -17.14 -0.16
CA LEU A 143 -15.91 -16.18 -1.15
C LEU A 143 -17.40 -15.89 -0.95
N THR A 144 -18.23 -16.92 -0.70
CA THR A 144 -19.65 -16.72 -0.39
C THR A 144 -19.83 -15.80 0.83
N ARG A 145 -19.07 -16.04 1.92
CA ARG A 145 -19.10 -15.18 3.11
C ARG A 145 -18.65 -13.75 2.81
N LEU A 146 -17.59 -13.57 2.01
CA LEU A 146 -17.11 -12.25 1.61
C LEU A 146 -18.22 -11.45 0.92
N VAL A 147 -18.85 -12.06 -0.09
CA VAL A 147 -19.88 -11.43 -0.91
C VAL A 147 -21.12 -11.11 -0.07
N ASP A 148 -21.60 -12.07 0.74
CA ASP A 148 -22.76 -11.86 1.61
C ASP A 148 -22.50 -10.82 2.71
N GLY A 149 -21.28 -10.82 3.28
CA GLY A 149 -20.84 -9.84 4.25
C GLY A 149 -20.82 -8.43 3.65
N LEU A 150 -20.17 -8.26 2.49
CA LEU A 150 -20.07 -6.98 1.80
C LEU A 150 -21.45 -6.46 1.40
N ARG A 151 -22.31 -7.32 0.85
CA ARG A 151 -23.68 -6.98 0.45
C ARG A 151 -24.50 -6.45 1.63
N ARG A 152 -24.44 -7.13 2.78
CA ARG A 152 -25.13 -6.71 4.01
C ARG A 152 -24.55 -5.44 4.59
N ALA A 153 -23.23 -5.27 4.56
CA ALA A 153 -22.56 -4.07 5.03
C ALA A 153 -22.99 -2.83 4.22
N GLN A 154 -23.10 -2.95 2.90
CA GLN A 154 -23.60 -1.88 2.03
C GLN A 154 -25.10 -1.59 2.23
N ALA A 155 -25.94 -2.61 2.41
CA ALA A 155 -27.38 -2.44 2.64
C ALA A 155 -27.71 -1.88 4.04
N GLY A 156 -26.92 -2.25 5.05
CA GLY A 156 -27.04 -1.77 6.42
C GLY A 156 -26.64 -0.31 6.59
N ALA A 157 -25.82 0.25 5.69
CA ALA A 157 -25.52 1.68 5.68
C ALA A 157 -26.75 2.57 5.39
N GLY A 158 -27.85 1.99 4.89
CA GLY A 158 -29.10 2.70 4.56
C GLY A 158 -30.35 2.23 5.31
N SER A 159 -30.22 1.34 6.32
CA SER A 159 -31.38 0.83 7.08
C SER A 159 -31.03 0.57 8.56
N ASP A 160 -32.02 0.70 9.46
CA ASP A 160 -31.93 0.58 10.92
C ASP A 160 -31.61 -0.85 11.44
N GLY A 161 -30.69 -1.56 10.77
CA GLY A 161 -30.33 -2.94 11.08
C GLY A 161 -29.12 -3.02 12.01
N ASN A 162 -29.37 -3.15 13.32
CA ASN A 162 -28.38 -3.31 14.40
C ASN A 162 -27.48 -4.58 14.31
N THR A 163 -27.50 -5.30 13.18
CA THR A 163 -26.84 -6.60 12.96
C THR A 163 -26.06 -6.67 11.64
N ALA A 164 -25.98 -5.59 10.88
CA ALA A 164 -25.16 -5.54 9.66
C ALA A 164 -23.67 -5.41 10.03
N PRO A 165 -22.77 -6.20 9.41
CA PRO A 165 -21.33 -6.03 9.63
C PRO A 165 -20.87 -4.67 9.09
N LEU A 166 -19.91 -4.06 9.76
CA LEU A 166 -19.29 -2.81 9.29
C LEU A 166 -18.49 -3.07 8.01
N LEU A 167 -18.45 -2.07 7.12
CA LEU A 167 -17.54 -2.10 5.98
C LEU A 167 -16.10 -2.06 6.50
N PRO A 168 -15.25 -3.05 6.15
CA PRO A 168 -13.86 -3.02 6.55
C PRO A 168 -13.16 -1.82 5.89
N PRO A 169 -12.36 -1.01 6.60
CA PRO A 169 -11.63 0.08 5.97
C PRO A 169 -10.40 -0.39 5.19
N THR A 170 -9.89 -1.59 5.49
CA THR A 170 -8.70 -2.16 4.84
C THR A 170 -8.83 -3.66 4.58
N VAL A 171 -7.97 -4.19 3.71
CA VAL A 171 -7.91 -5.62 3.39
C VAL A 171 -7.56 -6.48 4.62
N SER A 172 -6.74 -6.00 5.56
CA SER A 172 -6.40 -6.74 6.77
C SER A 172 -7.60 -6.96 7.69
N GLN A 173 -8.65 -6.15 7.56
CA GLN A 173 -9.86 -6.22 8.38
C GLN A 173 -11.00 -7.02 7.72
N LEU A 174 -10.74 -7.74 6.62
CA LEU A 174 -11.73 -8.62 6.00
C LEU A 174 -12.23 -9.75 6.93
N GLY A 175 -11.55 -9.99 8.05
CA GLY A 175 -12.07 -10.82 9.15
C GLY A 175 -13.43 -10.36 9.68
N TRP A 176 -13.77 -9.06 9.58
CA TRP A 176 -15.09 -8.53 9.95
C TRP A 176 -16.22 -9.09 9.08
N LEU A 177 -15.88 -9.53 7.86
CA LEU A 177 -16.81 -10.19 6.93
C LEU A 177 -16.78 -11.73 7.05
N GLY A 178 -16.06 -12.28 8.03
CA GLY A 178 -16.02 -13.71 8.34
C GLY A 178 -14.95 -14.51 7.59
N LEU A 179 -13.94 -13.84 7.03
CA LEU A 179 -12.76 -14.49 6.44
C LEU A 179 -11.78 -14.92 7.54
N SER A 180 -11.12 -16.05 7.31
CA SER A 180 -10.06 -16.51 8.21
C SER A 180 -8.79 -15.67 8.04
N PRO A 181 -7.96 -15.48 9.10
CA PRO A 181 -6.69 -14.75 8.99
C PRO A 181 -5.77 -15.33 7.90
N ALA A 182 -5.73 -16.66 7.75
CA ALA A 182 -4.93 -17.32 6.71
C ALA A 182 -5.39 -16.95 5.28
N THR A 183 -6.70 -16.89 5.06
CA THR A 183 -7.25 -16.46 3.77
C THR A 183 -7.02 -14.98 3.51
N VAL A 184 -7.13 -14.13 4.54
CA VAL A 184 -6.80 -12.70 4.41
C VAL A 184 -5.33 -12.53 4.03
N ALA A 185 -4.41 -13.24 4.69
CA ALA A 185 -2.98 -13.20 4.38
C ALA A 185 -2.68 -13.67 2.95
N THR A 186 -3.35 -14.74 2.49
CA THR A 186 -3.19 -15.26 1.12
C THR A 186 -3.77 -14.32 0.07
N LEU A 187 -4.89 -13.66 0.35
CA LEU A 187 -5.52 -12.71 -0.58
C LEU A 187 -4.79 -11.38 -0.65
N ALA A 188 -4.17 -10.94 0.45
CA ALA A 188 -3.64 -9.58 0.61
C ALA A 188 -2.76 -9.09 -0.56
N PRO A 189 -1.88 -9.90 -1.19
CA PRO A 189 -1.09 -9.45 -2.33
C PRO A 189 -1.91 -9.19 -3.60
N HIS A 190 -3.05 -9.85 -3.78
CA HIS A 190 -3.80 -9.91 -5.05
C HIS A 190 -5.08 -9.06 -5.05
N VAL A 191 -5.50 -8.56 -3.89
CA VAL A 191 -6.73 -7.78 -3.74
C VAL A 191 -6.47 -6.41 -3.14
N THR A 192 -7.36 -5.48 -3.44
CA THR A 192 -7.42 -4.14 -2.85
C THR A 192 -8.85 -3.82 -2.41
N LEU A 193 -8.98 -2.76 -1.61
CA LEU A 193 -10.27 -2.19 -1.25
C LEU A 193 -10.23 -0.69 -1.51
N LEU A 194 -10.79 -0.27 -2.64
CA LEU A 194 -10.81 1.13 -3.06
C LEU A 194 -12.19 1.76 -2.83
N PRO A 195 -12.29 3.09 -2.69
CA PRO A 195 -13.56 3.77 -2.37
C PRO A 195 -14.65 3.62 -3.43
N VAL A 196 -14.26 3.32 -4.67
CA VAL A 196 -15.15 3.14 -5.82
C VAL A 196 -14.77 1.86 -6.55
N ARG A 197 -15.64 1.41 -7.46
CA ARG A 197 -15.32 0.34 -8.40
C ARG A 197 -14.23 0.78 -9.36
N THR A 198 -13.28 -0.10 -9.65
CA THR A 198 -12.15 0.21 -10.53
C THR A 198 -11.78 -0.98 -11.41
N PRO A 199 -11.40 -0.77 -12.68
CA PRO A 199 -10.83 -1.82 -13.52
C PRO A 199 -9.42 -2.19 -13.06
N VAL A 200 -8.97 -3.39 -13.45
CA VAL A 200 -7.60 -3.87 -13.22
C VAL A 200 -6.67 -3.31 -14.29
N ASN A 201 -5.54 -2.72 -13.89
CA ASN A 201 -4.49 -2.29 -14.79
C ASN A 201 -3.63 -3.48 -15.25
N VAL A 202 -3.71 -3.82 -16.53
CA VAL A 202 -3.01 -4.98 -17.10
C VAL A 202 -1.49 -4.78 -17.21
N ASN A 203 -1.01 -3.53 -17.16
CA ASN A 203 0.41 -3.22 -17.23
C ASN A 203 1.15 -3.44 -15.90
N THR A 204 0.42 -3.53 -14.80
CA THR A 204 0.99 -3.63 -13.44
C THR A 204 0.52 -4.87 -12.69
N ALA A 205 -0.63 -5.45 -13.05
CA ALA A 205 -1.19 -6.63 -12.38
C ALA A 205 -0.27 -7.85 -12.40
N ASP A 206 -0.19 -8.59 -11.30
CA ASP A 206 0.54 -9.85 -11.28
C ASP A 206 -0.15 -10.94 -12.10
N ILE A 207 0.56 -12.05 -12.31
CA ILE A 207 0.08 -13.13 -13.17
C ILE A 207 -1.21 -13.79 -12.66
N ASP A 208 -1.36 -13.92 -11.34
CA ASP A 208 -2.54 -14.52 -10.71
C ASP A 208 -3.75 -13.60 -10.85
N VAL A 209 -3.54 -12.29 -10.67
CA VAL A 209 -4.56 -11.28 -10.89
C VAL A 209 -4.98 -11.20 -12.37
N LEU A 210 -4.03 -11.27 -13.32
CA LEU A 210 -4.34 -11.26 -14.75
C LEU A 210 -5.25 -12.42 -15.15
N MET A 211 -4.94 -13.65 -14.73
CA MET A 211 -5.77 -14.83 -15.01
C MET A 211 -7.11 -14.82 -14.29
N ALA A 212 -7.17 -14.18 -13.10
CA ALA A 212 -8.44 -13.98 -12.43
C ALA A 212 -9.30 -12.93 -13.15
N ALA A 213 -8.70 -11.82 -13.56
CA ALA A 213 -9.40 -10.68 -14.17
C ALA A 213 -9.94 -11.01 -15.57
N ILE A 214 -9.12 -11.65 -16.42
CA ILE A 214 -9.43 -11.93 -17.82
C ILE A 214 -9.96 -13.37 -17.97
N ASP A 215 -11.19 -13.51 -18.45
CA ASP A 215 -11.82 -14.82 -18.60
C ASP A 215 -11.20 -15.61 -19.76
N GLY A 216 -10.94 -16.90 -19.54
CA GLY A 216 -10.31 -17.78 -20.54
C GLY A 216 -8.81 -17.55 -20.78
N LEU A 217 -8.15 -16.68 -20.00
CA LEU A 217 -6.70 -16.48 -20.11
C LEU A 217 -5.95 -17.67 -19.50
N ASP A 218 -5.15 -18.37 -20.31
CA ASP A 218 -4.28 -19.45 -19.83
C ASP A 218 -2.94 -18.93 -19.27
N SER A 219 -2.23 -19.80 -18.55
CA SER A 219 -0.96 -19.43 -17.93
C SER A 219 0.12 -19.05 -18.94
N ALA A 220 0.14 -19.65 -20.14
CA ALA A 220 1.15 -19.38 -21.15
C ALA A 220 0.96 -17.99 -21.76
N THR A 221 -0.29 -17.63 -22.05
CA THR A 221 -0.67 -16.32 -22.57
C THR A 221 -0.49 -15.25 -21.50
N ALA A 222 -0.82 -15.53 -20.24
CA ALA A 222 -0.55 -14.62 -19.13
C ALA A 222 0.95 -14.33 -18.96
N GLN A 223 1.81 -15.35 -19.02
CA GLN A 223 3.28 -15.17 -19.01
C GLN A 223 3.75 -14.34 -20.21
N LYS A 224 3.22 -14.62 -21.40
CA LYS A 224 3.51 -13.85 -22.61
C LYS A 224 3.12 -12.38 -22.46
N MET A 225 1.96 -12.08 -21.85
CA MET A 225 1.55 -10.71 -21.56
C MET A 225 2.55 -10.00 -20.64
N VAL A 226 3.02 -10.66 -19.59
CA VAL A 226 4.05 -10.12 -18.68
C VAL A 226 5.35 -9.85 -19.41
N GLN A 227 5.82 -10.79 -20.24
CA GLN A 227 7.05 -10.60 -21.03
C GLN A 227 6.93 -9.45 -22.04
N VAL A 228 5.78 -9.35 -22.72
CA VAL A 228 5.53 -8.29 -23.70
C VAL A 228 5.53 -6.92 -23.02
N ARG A 229 4.82 -6.76 -21.89
CA ARG A 229 4.73 -5.46 -21.20
C ARG A 229 6.05 -5.00 -20.58
N GLU A 230 6.93 -5.92 -20.20
CA GLU A 230 8.28 -5.60 -19.72
C GLU A 230 9.14 -4.97 -20.83
N ALA A 231 8.99 -5.43 -22.06
CA ALA A 231 9.67 -4.85 -23.21
C ALA A 231 8.97 -3.58 -23.73
N ARG A 232 7.63 -3.61 -23.80
CA ARG A 232 6.78 -2.51 -24.27
C ARG A 232 5.40 -2.62 -23.62
N HIS A 233 5.08 -1.68 -22.73
CA HIS A 233 3.75 -1.59 -22.11
C HIS A 233 2.62 -1.53 -23.15
N PHE A 234 1.43 -1.97 -22.75
CA PHE A 234 0.21 -1.82 -23.54
C PHE A 234 -0.29 -0.39 -23.41
N ARG A 235 -0.47 0.30 -24.53
CA ARG A 235 -1.00 1.68 -24.58
C ARG A 235 -2.52 1.71 -24.62
N THR A 236 -3.12 0.62 -25.07
CA THR A 236 -4.56 0.49 -25.28
C THR A 236 -5.00 -0.94 -25.02
N LEU A 237 -6.28 -1.12 -24.69
CA LEU A 237 -6.87 -2.47 -24.57
C LEU A 237 -6.98 -3.19 -25.92
N SER A 238 -6.91 -2.50 -27.06
CA SER A 238 -6.81 -3.18 -28.37
C SER A 238 -5.52 -3.97 -28.51
N GLU A 239 -4.37 -3.41 -28.09
CA GLU A 239 -3.09 -4.15 -28.12
C GLU A 239 -3.13 -5.42 -27.26
N VAL A 240 -3.86 -5.37 -26.14
CA VAL A 240 -4.10 -6.54 -25.29
C VAL A 240 -4.94 -7.58 -26.04
N ARG A 241 -6.06 -7.16 -26.64
CA ARG A 241 -6.97 -8.04 -27.42
C ARG A 241 -6.25 -8.71 -28.60
N ASP A 242 -5.39 -7.98 -29.29
CA ASP A 242 -4.59 -8.51 -30.39
C ASP A 242 -3.61 -9.59 -29.92
N LEU A 243 -3.09 -9.46 -28.70
CA LEU A 243 -2.16 -10.43 -28.12
C LEU A 243 -2.87 -11.69 -27.60
N VAL A 244 -4.01 -11.55 -26.92
CA VAL A 244 -4.73 -12.66 -26.28
C VAL A 244 -5.68 -13.40 -27.24
N GLY A 245 -6.09 -12.74 -28.33
CA GLY A 245 -6.99 -13.28 -29.35
C GLY A 245 -8.44 -12.86 -29.16
N ALA A 246 -9.18 -12.83 -30.27
CA ALA A 246 -10.53 -12.26 -30.36
C ALA A 246 -11.61 -13.01 -29.56
N SER A 247 -11.36 -14.23 -29.11
CA SER A 247 -12.29 -15.02 -28.29
C SER A 247 -12.27 -14.64 -26.81
N ILE A 248 -11.28 -13.87 -26.36
CA ILE A 248 -11.11 -13.45 -24.96
C ILE A 248 -11.69 -12.05 -24.80
N ASP A 249 -12.63 -11.90 -23.86
CA ASP A 249 -13.29 -10.62 -23.57
C ASP A 249 -12.41 -9.72 -22.69
N VAL A 250 -11.80 -8.71 -23.33
CA VAL A 250 -11.10 -7.61 -22.66
C VAL A 250 -11.85 -6.31 -22.92
N ASN A 251 -12.59 -5.85 -21.91
CA ASN A 251 -13.39 -4.62 -21.96
C ASN A 251 -12.98 -3.58 -20.90
N GLU A 252 -13.36 -2.33 -21.14
CA GLU A 252 -13.04 -1.15 -20.31
C GLU A 252 -13.73 -1.16 -18.93
N GLY A 253 -14.80 -1.94 -18.76
CA GLY A 253 -15.50 -2.05 -17.47
C GLY A 253 -14.74 -2.89 -16.43
N ALA A 254 -13.83 -3.76 -16.89
CA ALA A 254 -13.07 -4.67 -16.03
C ALA A 254 -11.56 -4.48 -16.13
N HIS A 255 -11.06 -3.92 -17.24
CA HIS A 255 -9.64 -3.80 -17.53
C HIS A 255 -9.29 -2.38 -17.94
N ALA A 256 -8.07 -1.97 -17.62
CA ALA A 256 -7.50 -0.70 -18.01
C ALA A 256 -6.00 -0.85 -18.27
N VAL A 257 -5.42 0.20 -18.86
CA VAL A 257 -3.97 0.37 -19.03
C VAL A 257 -3.42 1.49 -18.14
N ALA A 258 -4.29 2.17 -17.41
CA ALA A 258 -3.99 3.33 -16.56
C ALA A 258 -4.70 3.19 -15.21
N SER A 259 -4.16 3.88 -14.21
CA SER A 259 -4.51 3.78 -12.80
C SER A 259 -4.70 5.16 -12.17
N SER A 260 -5.66 5.23 -11.27
CA SER A 260 -6.00 6.42 -10.49
C SER A 260 -5.65 6.27 -9.01
N TYR A 261 -5.29 5.08 -8.53
CA TYR A 261 -5.08 4.80 -7.11
C TYR A 261 -3.71 4.17 -6.87
N PHE A 262 -2.94 4.79 -6.00
CA PHE A 262 -1.58 4.37 -5.67
C PHE A 262 -1.40 4.33 -4.16
N GLU A 263 -0.70 3.30 -3.67
CA GLU A 263 -0.23 3.23 -2.30
C GLU A 263 1.19 3.76 -2.24
N VAL A 264 1.43 4.71 -1.35
CA VAL A 264 2.77 5.22 -1.04
C VAL A 264 3.18 4.67 0.31
N ARG A 265 4.28 3.92 0.34
CA ARG A 265 4.94 3.48 1.58
C ARG A 265 6.24 4.25 1.76
N GLY A 266 6.43 4.80 2.95
CA GLY A 266 7.65 5.46 3.36
C GLY A 266 8.14 4.88 4.68
N ARG A 267 9.45 4.65 4.79
CA ARG A 267 10.14 4.24 6.02
C ARG A 267 11.27 5.21 6.30
N LEU A 268 11.26 5.75 7.51
CA LEU A 268 12.32 6.59 8.04
C LEU A 268 13.01 5.85 9.20
N ARG A 269 14.33 5.74 9.12
CA ARG A 269 15.18 5.31 10.23
C ARG A 269 16.00 6.50 10.71
N LEU A 270 15.93 6.83 11.99
CA LEU A 270 16.65 7.92 12.64
C LEU A 270 17.37 7.36 13.87
N GLY A 271 18.68 7.13 13.75
CA GLY A 271 19.41 6.32 14.73
C GLY A 271 18.78 4.92 14.86
N ASP A 272 18.33 4.59 16.07
CA ASP A 272 17.63 3.33 16.39
C ASP A 272 16.09 3.41 16.21
N ALA A 273 15.54 4.61 16.00
CA ALA A 273 14.10 4.78 15.80
C ALA A 273 13.71 4.47 14.35
N MET A 274 12.62 3.72 14.18
CA MET A 274 12.01 3.45 12.87
C MET A 274 10.56 3.91 12.85
N ALA A 275 10.18 4.62 11.79
CA ALA A 275 8.82 5.04 11.53
C ALA A 275 8.40 4.62 10.11
N ASP A 276 7.30 3.88 10.04
CA ASP A 276 6.72 3.37 8.81
C ASP A 276 5.37 4.05 8.57
N GLU A 277 5.14 4.53 7.37
CA GLU A 277 3.92 5.20 6.95
C GLU A 277 3.41 4.63 5.63
N ARG A 278 2.09 4.50 5.54
CA ARG A 278 1.38 4.06 4.34
C ARG A 278 0.26 5.04 4.05
N SER A 279 0.12 5.43 2.80
CA SER A 279 -0.92 6.35 2.35
C SER A 279 -1.57 5.85 1.08
N LEU A 280 -2.89 5.99 0.97
CA LEU A 280 -3.59 5.84 -0.31
C LEU A 280 -3.73 7.20 -0.96
N VAL A 281 -3.28 7.29 -2.19
CA VAL A 281 -3.28 8.49 -3.01
C VAL A 281 -4.15 8.26 -4.23
N ARG A 282 -4.95 9.28 -4.58
CA ARG A 282 -5.73 9.32 -5.81
C ARG A 282 -5.10 10.31 -6.78
N LYS A 283 -4.74 9.84 -7.97
CA LYS A 283 -4.26 10.62 -9.12
C LYS A 283 -5.41 10.83 -10.11
N GLN A 284 -5.71 12.08 -10.44
CA GLN A 284 -6.66 12.46 -11.48
C GLN A 284 -6.01 13.51 -12.38
N GLY A 285 -5.37 13.06 -13.47
CA GLY A 285 -4.49 13.91 -14.25
C GLY A 285 -3.37 14.46 -13.36
N ILE A 286 -3.28 15.78 -13.26
CA ILE A 286 -2.28 16.47 -12.42
C ILE A 286 -2.71 16.63 -10.95
N ASP A 287 -3.96 16.33 -10.61
CA ASP A 287 -4.47 16.47 -9.26
C ASP A 287 -4.19 15.19 -8.47
N VAL A 288 -3.31 15.30 -7.47
CA VAL A 288 -2.86 14.18 -6.64
C VAL A 288 -3.24 14.43 -5.18
N THR A 289 -4.24 13.69 -4.71
CA THR A 289 -4.85 13.87 -3.37
C THR A 289 -4.64 12.64 -2.50
N THR A 290 -4.14 12.84 -1.28
CA THR A 290 -4.09 11.80 -0.25
C THR A 290 -5.48 11.56 0.31
N LEU A 291 -5.95 10.30 0.27
CA LEU A 291 -7.25 9.91 0.80
C LEU A 291 -7.19 9.54 2.28
N TRP A 292 -6.18 8.77 2.65
CA TRP A 292 -5.88 8.43 4.03
C TRP A 292 -4.38 8.19 4.19
N ARG A 293 -3.95 8.26 5.44
CA ARG A 293 -2.59 8.00 5.90
C ARG A 293 -2.68 7.20 7.19
N GLU A 294 -1.84 6.19 7.28
CA GLU A 294 -1.72 5.32 8.45
C GLU A 294 -0.25 5.17 8.82
N ARG A 295 0.05 5.24 10.11
CA ARG A 295 1.37 4.95 10.66
C ARG A 295 1.30 3.65 11.44
N GLY A 296 2.23 2.75 11.18
CA GLY A 296 2.24 1.44 11.81
C GLY A 296 3.38 0.59 11.28
N ALA A 297 3.67 -0.53 11.94
CA ALA A 297 4.70 -1.46 11.48
C ALA A 297 4.11 -2.41 10.43
N PHE A 298 4.19 -2.04 9.14
CA PHE A 298 3.52 -2.78 8.06
C PHE A 298 4.30 -4.00 7.55
N ASP A 299 5.63 -4.05 7.74
CA ASP A 299 6.49 -5.12 7.16
C ASP A 299 7.05 -6.10 8.20
N ARG A 300 6.67 -6.00 9.49
CA ARG A 300 7.14 -6.97 10.52
C ARG A 300 6.59 -8.38 10.31
N GLU A 301 5.61 -8.57 9.42
CA GLU A 301 4.99 -9.87 9.15
C GLU A 301 5.61 -10.67 7.99
N ASN A 302 6.50 -10.09 7.15
CA ASN A 302 6.98 -10.76 5.92
C ASN A 302 8.47 -10.63 5.58
N ALA A 303 9.33 -10.14 6.48
CA ALA A 303 10.78 -10.19 6.24
C ALA A 303 11.31 -11.63 6.49
N PRO A 304 12.02 -12.28 5.54
CA PRO A 304 12.83 -13.44 5.89
C PRO A 304 13.88 -12.97 6.90
N ALA A 305 14.06 -13.73 7.99
CA ALA A 305 15.07 -13.45 8.99
C ALA A 305 16.43 -13.26 8.29
N MET A 306 16.94 -12.03 8.27
CA MET A 306 18.27 -11.75 7.76
C MET A 306 19.26 -12.59 8.58
N ALA A 307 19.96 -13.51 7.91
CA ALA A 307 21.03 -14.27 8.53
C ALA A 307 22.11 -13.29 9.04
N PRO A 308 22.63 -13.48 10.25
CA PRO A 308 23.69 -12.62 10.76
C PRO A 308 24.92 -12.74 9.87
N LEU A 309 25.50 -11.60 9.50
CA LEU A 309 26.75 -11.53 8.76
C LEU A 309 27.84 -12.33 9.52
N PRO A 310 28.64 -13.15 8.82
CA PRO A 310 29.76 -13.84 9.45
C PRO A 310 30.77 -12.80 9.98
N ARG A 311 31.21 -13.02 11.22
CA ARG A 311 32.28 -12.27 11.87
C ARG A 311 33.63 -12.52 11.21
#